data_AF-A0A5J4S987-F1
#
_entry.id   AF-A0A5J4S987-F1
#
_cell.length_a   1.000
_cell.length_b   1.000
_cell.length_c   1.000
_cell.angle_alpha   90.00
_cell.angle_beta   90.00
_cell.angle_gamma   90.00
#
_symmetry.space_group_name_H-M   'P 1'
#
loop_
_entity.id
_entity.type
_entity.pdbx_description
1 polymer ?
#
loop_
_entity_poly.entity_id
_entity_poly.type
_entity_poly.pdbx_seq_one_letter_code
_entity_poly.pdbx_strand_id
1 'polypeptide(L)'
;MNNFDPNKLAKLHSVEDLLDEMYGKEGTETRTVFEEKSMTWYYGEILKDRRKKLKLTQQQLAEKVGKERSYIARIEKGETDMQVSSLIRIAQALGLQFTLNTGKTGLSI
;
A
#
# COMPACT_ATOMS: atom_id res chain seq x y z
N MET A 1 16.57 -14.33 -29.90
CA MET A 1 15.08 -14.26 -29.91
C MET A 1 14.59 -15.27 -28.89
N ASN A 2 13.82 -14.85 -27.89
CA ASN A 2 13.38 -15.74 -26.82
C ASN A 2 12.46 -16.84 -27.35
N ASN A 3 12.82 -18.08 -27.09
CA ASN A 3 12.12 -19.28 -27.55
C ASN A 3 11.11 -19.72 -26.49
N PHE A 4 9.95 -19.05 -26.43
CA PHE A 4 8.89 -19.42 -25.49
C PHE A 4 8.00 -20.53 -26.08
N ASP A 5 7.76 -21.59 -25.30
CA ASP A 5 6.89 -22.71 -25.66
C ASP A 5 5.40 -22.31 -25.56
N PRO A 6 4.66 -22.27 -26.68
CA PRO A 6 3.25 -21.86 -26.69
C PRO A 6 2.36 -22.72 -25.79
N ASN A 7 2.68 -24.01 -25.64
CA ASN A 7 1.89 -24.93 -24.81
C ASN A 7 2.10 -24.69 -23.32
N LYS A 8 3.25 -24.13 -22.93
CA LYS A 8 3.49 -23.70 -21.54
C LYS A 8 2.79 -22.38 -21.25
N LEU A 9 2.81 -21.45 -22.20
CA LEU A 9 2.13 -20.16 -22.07
C LEU A 9 0.61 -20.31 -21.93
N ALA A 10 0.00 -21.25 -22.69
CA ALA A 10 -1.43 -21.51 -22.63
C ALA A 10 -1.91 -22.11 -21.29
N LYS A 11 -1.00 -22.58 -20.43
CA LYS A 11 -1.31 -23.12 -19.09
C LYS A 11 -1.09 -22.12 -17.97
N LEU A 12 -0.66 -20.89 -18.27
CA LEU A 12 -0.47 -19.86 -17.26
C LEU A 12 -1.81 -19.20 -16.96
N HIS A 13 -2.22 -19.28 -15.69
CA HIS A 13 -3.33 -18.51 -15.16
C HIS A 13 -2.92 -17.04 -15.04
N SER A 14 -3.84 -16.13 -15.35
CA SER A 14 -3.59 -14.72 -15.05
C SER A 14 -3.59 -14.50 -13.54
N VAL A 15 -2.99 -13.39 -13.10
CA VAL A 15 -3.09 -12.98 -11.69
C VAL A 15 -4.55 -12.82 -11.28
N GLU A 16 -5.41 -12.37 -12.19
CA GLU A 16 -6.85 -12.22 -11.91
C GLU A 16 -7.52 -13.56 -11.68
N ASP A 17 -7.24 -14.56 -12.52
CA ASP A 17 -7.82 -15.90 -12.36
C ASP A 17 -7.41 -16.53 -11.02
N LEU A 18 -6.14 -16.36 -10.63
CA LEU A 18 -5.63 -16.84 -9.34
C LEU A 18 -6.27 -16.12 -8.16
N LEU A 19 -6.46 -14.81 -8.25
CA LEU A 19 -7.10 -14.04 -7.19
C LEU A 19 -8.59 -14.37 -7.08
N ASP A 20 -9.28 -14.60 -8.20
CA ASP A 20 -10.66 -15.08 -8.23
C ASP A 20 -10.80 -16.44 -7.54
N GLU A 21 -9.87 -17.35 -7.80
CA GLU A 21 -9.84 -18.68 -7.16
C GLU A 21 -9.58 -18.58 -5.65
N MET A 22 -8.62 -17.75 -5.22
CA MET A 22 -8.18 -17.68 -3.82
C MET A 22 -9.08 -16.82 -2.93
N TYR A 23 -9.60 -15.72 -3.47
CA TYR A 23 -10.26 -14.66 -2.70
C TYR A 23 -11.66 -14.32 -3.22
N GLY A 24 -12.14 -15.03 -4.23
CA GLY A 24 -13.42 -14.76 -4.88
C GLY A 24 -13.33 -13.59 -5.87
N LYS A 25 -14.43 -13.38 -6.59
CA LYS A 25 -14.51 -12.33 -7.62
C LYS A 25 -14.54 -10.93 -7.02
N GLU A 26 -14.19 -9.93 -7.83
CA GLU A 26 -14.38 -8.52 -7.50
C GLU A 26 -15.81 -8.23 -6.99
N GLY A 27 -15.91 -7.44 -5.93
CA GLY A 27 -17.19 -7.11 -5.27
C GLY A 27 -17.69 -8.15 -4.26
N THR A 28 -17.03 -9.30 -4.12
CA THR A 28 -17.33 -10.25 -3.03
C THR A 28 -16.70 -9.77 -1.72
N GLU A 29 -17.32 -10.12 -0.58
CA GLU A 29 -16.81 -9.75 0.75
C GLU A 29 -15.38 -10.25 0.98
N THR A 30 -15.08 -11.49 0.56
CA THR A 30 -13.74 -12.07 0.66
C THR A 30 -12.70 -11.29 -0.14
N ARG A 31 -13.07 -10.83 -1.33
CA ARG A 31 -12.20 -10.00 -2.17
C ARG A 31 -12.00 -8.62 -1.57
N THR A 32 -13.06 -7.97 -1.08
CA THR A 32 -12.98 -6.67 -0.38
C THR A 32 -12.02 -6.74 0.82
N VAL A 33 -12.14 -7.76 1.67
CA VAL A 33 -11.25 -7.94 2.83
C VAL A 33 -9.79 -8.16 2.40
N PHE A 34 -9.57 -8.93 1.33
CA PHE A 34 -8.24 -9.12 0.76
C PHE A 34 -7.65 -7.81 0.24
N GLU A 35 -8.42 -7.02 -0.50
CA GLU A 35 -8.01 -5.74 -1.06
C GLU A 35 -7.70 -4.73 0.04
N GLU A 36 -8.57 -4.58 1.05
CA GLU A 36 -8.34 -3.71 2.20
C GLU A 36 -7.03 -4.06 2.91
N LYS A 37 -6.81 -5.35 3.20
CA LYS A 37 -5.58 -5.82 3.85
C LYS A 37 -4.35 -5.59 2.98
N SER A 38 -4.47 -5.83 1.67
CA SER A 38 -3.39 -5.60 0.70
C SER A 38 -3.02 -4.13 0.62
N MET A 39 -4.01 -3.24 0.64
CA MET A 39 -3.80 -1.79 0.66
C MET A 39 -3.15 -1.31 1.94
N THR A 40 -3.60 -1.80 3.10
CA THR A 40 -2.98 -1.47 4.40
C THR A 40 -1.52 -1.92 4.46
N TRP A 41 -1.19 -3.11 3.94
CA TRP A 41 0.20 -3.56 3.81
C TRP A 41 1.01 -2.68 2.84
N TYR A 42 0.46 -2.36 1.67
CA TYR A 42 1.12 -1.58 0.64
C TYR A 42 1.52 -0.19 1.15
N TYR A 43 0.61 0.53 1.80
CA TYR A 43 0.92 1.84 2.39
C TYR A 43 1.94 1.73 3.53
N GLY A 44 1.86 0.69 4.36
CA GLY A 44 2.86 0.40 5.39
C GLY A 44 4.27 0.26 4.82
N GLU A 45 4.42 -0.49 3.73
CA GLU A 45 5.72 -0.68 3.06
C GLU A 45 6.26 0.61 2.43
N ILE A 46 5.41 1.45 1.81
CA ILE A 46 5.84 2.77 1.28
C ILE A 46 6.46 3.62 2.38
N LEU A 47 5.78 3.73 3.53
CA LEU A 47 6.25 4.55 4.65
C LEU A 47 7.54 3.99 5.25
N LYS A 48 7.63 2.67 5.40
CA LYS A 48 8.81 1.95 5.88
C LYS A 48 10.01 2.15 4.96
N ASP A 49 9.82 2.02 3.65
CA ASP A 49 10.88 2.22 2.66
C ASP A 49 11.38 3.67 2.70
N ARG A 50 10.46 4.64 2.72
CA ARG A 50 10.83 6.05 2.85
C ARG A 50 11.59 6.35 4.14
N ARG A 51 11.15 5.81 5.29
CA ARG A 51 11.85 5.93 6.56
C ARG A 51 13.28 5.39 6.48
N LYS A 52 13.46 4.21 5.89
CA LYS A 52 14.77 3.59 5.69
C LYS A 52 15.67 4.43 4.78
N LYS A 53 15.14 5.02 3.70
CA LYS A 53 15.87 5.95 2.82
C LYS A 53 16.37 7.20 3.57
N LEU A 54 15.60 7.66 4.56
CA LEU A 54 16.00 8.74 5.47
C LEU A 54 16.90 8.28 6.62
N LYS A 55 17.26 6.99 6.69
CA LYS A 55 18.08 6.37 7.75
C LYS A 55 17.53 6.57 9.16
N LEU A 56 16.22 6.69 9.30
CA LEU A 56 15.56 6.84 10.60
C LEU A 56 15.22 5.46 11.18
N THR A 57 15.35 5.29 12.50
CA THR A 57 14.77 4.15 13.21
C THR A 57 13.25 4.33 13.38
N GLN A 58 12.54 3.26 13.70
CA GLN A 58 11.11 3.35 14.04
C GLN A 58 10.88 4.26 15.25
N GLN A 59 11.77 4.22 16.24
CA GLN A 59 11.71 5.06 17.44
C GLN A 59 11.84 6.55 17.08
N GLN A 60 12.82 6.90 16.25
CA GLN A 60 13.03 8.28 15.81
C GLN A 60 11.85 8.83 15.01
N LEU A 61 11.22 8.00 14.17
CA LEU A 61 10.00 8.41 13.48
C LEU A 61 8.85 8.61 14.48
N ALA A 62 8.68 7.70 15.43
CA ALA A 62 7.67 7.79 16.49
C ALA A 62 7.78 9.10 17.28
N GLU A 63 9.00 9.46 17.70
CA GLU A 63 9.31 10.70 18.40
C GLU A 63 8.93 11.93 17.56
N LYS A 64 9.28 11.93 16.27
CA LYS A 64 8.93 13.03 15.34
C LYS A 64 7.42 13.25 15.20
N VAL A 65 6.62 12.18 15.29
CA VAL A 65 5.16 12.27 15.11
C VAL A 65 4.37 12.27 16.42
N GLY A 66 5.05 12.16 17.57
CA GLY A 66 4.42 12.07 18.89
C GLY A 66 3.60 10.79 19.08
N LYS A 67 4.17 9.63 18.70
CA LYS A 67 3.53 8.32 18.84
C LYS A 67 4.49 7.30 19.44
N GLU A 68 3.92 6.17 19.89
CA GLU A 68 4.68 5.02 20.37
C GLU A 68 5.40 4.31 19.22
N ARG A 69 6.61 3.78 19.48
CA ARG A 69 7.34 2.97 18.49
C ARG A 69 6.53 1.77 18.00
N SER A 70 5.80 1.10 18.91
CA SER A 70 4.96 -0.05 18.59
C SER A 70 3.84 0.30 17.60
N TYR A 71 3.34 1.53 17.64
CA TYR A 71 2.37 2.03 16.67
C TYR A 71 2.98 2.13 15.27
N ILE A 72 4.17 2.74 15.15
CA ILE A 72 4.92 2.80 13.88
C ILE A 72 5.22 1.38 13.36
N ALA A 73 5.64 0.47 14.24
CA ALA A 73 5.95 -0.90 13.84
C ALA A 73 4.74 -1.66 13.29
N ARG A 74 3.55 -1.49 13.88
CA ARG A 74 2.31 -2.12 13.38
C ARG A 74 1.88 -1.54 12.03
N ILE A 75 1.97 -0.22 11.86
CA ILE A 75 1.69 0.44 10.57
C ILE A 75 2.61 -0.11 9.48
N GLU A 76 3.91 -0.16 9.73
CA GLU A 76 4.91 -0.62 8.75
C GLU A 76 4.80 -2.10 8.38
N LYS A 77 4.00 -2.87 9.11
CA LYS A 77 3.69 -4.27 8.80
C LYS A 77 2.29 -4.46 8.23
N GLY A 78 1.49 -3.40 8.14
CA GLY A 78 0.07 -3.49 7.76
C GLY A 78 -0.80 -4.22 8.79
N GLU A 79 -0.40 -4.23 10.06
CA GLU A 79 -1.13 -4.93 11.15
C GLU A 79 -2.22 -4.07 11.80
N THR A 80 -2.37 -2.80 11.37
CA THR A 80 -3.39 -1.89 11.88
C THR A 80 -3.84 -0.95 10.79
N ASP A 81 -5.14 -0.70 10.73
CA ASP A 81 -5.64 0.42 9.97
C ASP A 81 -5.23 1.73 10.63
N MET A 82 -4.95 2.71 9.78
CA MET A 82 -4.44 4.00 10.19
C MET A 82 -5.43 5.09 9.82
N GLN A 83 -5.73 5.97 10.78
CA GLN A 83 -6.49 7.18 10.50
C GLN A 83 -5.76 8.06 9.48
N VAL A 84 -6.49 8.67 8.55
CA VAL A 84 -5.95 9.60 7.54
C VAL A 84 -5.11 10.71 8.18
N SER A 85 -5.54 11.24 9.33
CA SER A 85 -4.80 12.25 10.07
C SER A 85 -3.41 11.79 10.53
N SER A 86 -3.27 10.50 10.88
CA SER A 86 -1.98 9.90 11.26
C SER A 86 -1.13 9.63 10.03
N LEU A 87 -1.73 9.17 8.93
CA LEU A 87 -1.05 8.99 7.65
C LEU A 87 -0.40 10.31 7.19
N ILE A 88 -1.15 11.41 7.21
CA ILE A 88 -0.66 12.73 6.81
C ILE A 88 0.52 13.19 7.69
N ARG A 89 0.42 13.04 9.02
CA ARG A 89 1.51 13.42 9.93
C ARG A 89 2.78 12.60 9.69
N ILE A 90 2.63 11.29 9.50
CA ILE A 90 3.77 10.41 9.22
C ILE A 90 4.39 10.74 7.86
N ALA A 91 3.56 10.94 6.82
CA ALA A 91 4.02 11.35 5.50
C ALA A 91 4.83 12.67 5.57
N GLN A 92 4.32 13.68 6.26
CA GLN A 92 5.02 14.95 6.46
C GLN A 92 6.35 14.78 7.21
N ALA A 93 6.38 13.97 8.28
CA ALA A 93 7.60 13.67 9.03
C ALA A 93 8.66 12.92 8.18
N LEU A 94 8.21 12.24 7.13
CA LEU A 94 9.03 11.55 6.14
C LEU A 94 9.31 12.41 4.89
N GLY A 95 8.93 13.69 4.89
CA GLY A 95 9.11 14.61 3.77
C GLY A 95 8.34 14.19 2.51
N LEU A 96 7.20 13.53 2.67
CA LEU A 96 6.27 13.19 1.61
C LEU A 96 5.12 14.22 1.59
N GLN A 97 4.60 14.48 0.40
CA GLN A 97 3.41 15.28 0.20
C GLN A 97 2.24 14.38 -0.17
N PHE A 98 1.07 14.66 0.42
CA PHE A 98 -0.17 13.98 0.09
C PHE A 98 -1.02 14.92 -0.76
N THR A 99 -1.42 14.48 -1.95
CA THR A 99 -2.25 15.26 -2.87
C THR A 99 -3.55 14.51 -3.15
N LEU A 100 -4.68 15.16 -2.91
CA LEU A 100 -5.97 14.68 -3.36
C LEU A 100 -6.23 15.24 -4.76
N ASN A 101 -6.20 14.37 -5.77
CA ASN A 101 -6.58 14.75 -7.13
C ASN A 101 -8.08 14.48 -7.31
N THR A 102 -8.85 15.54 -7.59
CA THR A 102 -10.31 15.47 -7.76
C THR A 102 -10.74 15.35 -9.22
N GLY A 103 -9.80 15.19 -10.16
CA GLY A 103 -10.10 14.88 -11.56
C GLY A 103 -10.83 15.98 -12.34
N LYS A 104 -10.83 17.25 -11.90
CA LYS A 104 -11.33 18.36 -12.72
C LYS A 104 -10.31 18.74 -13.80
N THR A 105 -10.22 17.93 -14.84
CA THR A 105 -9.73 18.35 -16.16
C THR A 105 -10.87 19.12 -16.84
N GLY A 106 -10.71 20.44 -17.03
CA GLY A 106 -11.70 21.26 -17.71
C GLY A 106 -11.41 22.75 -17.57
N LEU A 107 -10.49 23.25 -18.39
CA LEU A 107 -10.47 24.64 -18.80
C LEU A 107 -11.79 24.88 -19.55
N SER A 108 -12.76 25.56 -18.93
CA SER A 108 -13.85 26.20 -19.68
C SER A 108 -13.48 27.66 -19.83
N ILE A 109 -13.15 28.02 -21.07
CA ILE A 109 -13.21 29.38 -21.60
C ILE A 109 -14.58 30.00 -21.29
#